data_AF-A0A7Y4S123-F1
#
_entry.id   AF-A0A7Y4S123-F1
#
_cell.length_a   1.000
_cell.length_b   1.000
_cell.length_c   1.000
_cell.angle_alpha   90.00
_cell.angle_beta   90.00
_cell.angle_gamma   90.00
#
_symmetry.space_group_name_H-M   'P 1'
#
loop_
_entity.id
_entity.type
_entity.pdbx_description
1 polymer ?
#
loop_
_entity_poly.entity_id
_entity_poly.type
_entity_poly.pdbx_seq_one_letter_code
_entity_poly.pdbx_strand_id
1 'polypeptide(L)'
;MKCPFCGADDTQVIDSRVNDEGDSIRRRRKCGVCDKRFTTYETAELHLPQVVKQNGTSEEFKREKLRLSFTRALHKRPVPTEYV
;
A
#
# COMPACT_ATOMS: atom_id res chain seq x y z
N MET A 1 -14.45 -0.69 14.20
CA MET A 1 -14.73 -1.11 12.80
C MET A 1 -16.21 -1.37 12.71
N LYS A 2 -16.93 -0.57 11.92
CA LYS A 2 -18.39 -0.57 11.87
C LYS A 2 -18.94 -1.91 11.34
N CYS A 3 -19.96 -2.45 11.98
CA CYS A 3 -20.63 -3.68 11.56
C CYS A 3 -21.43 -3.44 10.27
N PRO A 4 -21.18 -4.20 9.19
CA PRO A 4 -21.88 -4.00 7.91
C PRO A 4 -23.36 -4.41 7.96
N PHE A 5 -23.80 -5.11 9.01
CA PHE A 5 -25.16 -5.63 9.12
C PHE A 5 -26.09 -4.79 9.98
N CYS A 6 -25.58 -4.18 11.06
CA CYS A 6 -26.41 -3.43 12.01
C CYS A 6 -25.86 -2.02 12.30
N GLY A 7 -24.70 -1.67 11.72
CA GLY A 7 -24.13 -0.33 11.87
C GLY A 7 -23.45 -0.04 13.22
N ALA A 8 -23.40 -0.99 14.16
CA ALA A 8 -22.68 -0.80 15.43
C ALA A 8 -21.18 -0.51 15.19
N ASP A 9 -20.61 0.43 15.93
CA ASP A 9 -19.23 0.92 15.70
C ASP A 9 -18.15 -0.04 16.21
N ASP A 10 -18.51 -0.87 17.20
CA ASP A 10 -17.62 -1.83 17.85
C ASP A 10 -17.84 -3.26 17.37
N THR A 11 -16.74 -3.87 16.93
CA THR A 11 -16.68 -5.27 16.51
C THR A 11 -15.38 -5.91 16.96
N GLN A 12 -15.48 -7.10 17.53
CA GLN A 12 -14.36 -7.84 18.11
C GLN A 12 -13.62 -8.64 17.02
N VAL A 13 -12.29 -8.61 17.04
CA VAL A 13 -11.46 -9.49 16.19
C VAL A 13 -11.38 -10.87 16.85
N ILE A 14 -11.67 -11.92 16.08
CA ILE A 14 -11.63 -13.32 16.53
C ILE A 14 -10.39 -14.04 16.01
N ASP A 15 -10.01 -13.78 14.75
CA ASP A 15 -8.91 -14.44 14.07
C ASP A 15 -8.21 -13.43 13.16
N SER A 16 -6.88 -13.48 13.10
CA SER A 16 -6.06 -12.60 12.27
C SER A 16 -5.00 -13.43 11.56
N ARG A 17 -4.93 -13.31 10.24
CA ARG A 17 -3.95 -14.02 9.40
C ARG A 17 -3.29 -13.03 8.45
N VAL A 18 -1.99 -13.20 8.25
CA VAL A 18 -1.25 -12.52 7.17
C VAL A 18 -1.53 -13.29 5.88
N ASN A 19 -1.80 -12.58 4.78
CA ASN A 19 -1.95 -13.18 3.47
C ASN A 19 -0.60 -13.69 2.95
N ASP A 20 -0.59 -14.69 2.06
CA ASP A 20 0.64 -15.36 1.60
C ASP A 20 1.61 -14.40 0.89
N GLU A 21 1.09 -13.34 0.26
CA GLU A 21 1.88 -12.27 -0.35
C GLU A 21 2.43 -11.24 0.66
N GLY A 22 2.10 -11.36 1.95
CA GLY A 22 2.60 -10.49 3.03
C GLY A 22 1.97 -9.08 3.09
N ASP A 23 1.31 -8.65 2.03
CA ASP A 23 0.87 -7.26 1.87
C ASP A 23 -0.49 -6.92 2.49
N SER A 24 -1.19 -7.92 3.02
CA SER A 24 -2.50 -7.71 3.64
C SER A 24 -2.76 -8.60 4.85
N ILE A 25 -3.54 -8.08 5.79
CA ILE A 25 -4.00 -8.79 6.99
C ILE A 25 -5.50 -9.05 6.85
N ARG A 26 -5.86 -10.34 6.85
CA ARG A 26 -7.24 -10.80 6.89
C ARG A 26 -7.68 -10.97 8.35
N ARG A 27 -8.69 -10.23 8.78
CA ARG A 27 -9.28 -10.32 10.12
C ARG A 27 -10.71 -10.83 10.08
N ARG A 28 -11.02 -11.87 10.84
CA ARG A 28 -12.40 -12.32 11.08
C ARG A 28 -12.95 -11.59 12.29
N ARG A 29 -14.07 -10.88 12.14
CA ARG A 29 -14.71 -10.07 13.19
C ARG A 29 -16.08 -10.63 13.56
N LYS A 30 -16.50 -10.42 14.81
CA LYS A 30 -17.86 -10.66 15.31
C LYS A 30 -18.42 -9.39 15.89
N CYS A 31 -19.68 -9.09 15.56
CA CYS A 31 -20.43 -8.02 16.18
C CYS A 31 -21.00 -8.48 17.53
N GLY A 32 -20.83 -7.69 18.59
CA GLY A 32 -21.44 -7.98 19.90
C GLY A 32 -22.93 -7.64 19.99
N VAL A 33 -23.48 -6.89 19.03
CA VAL A 33 -24.89 -6.47 19.03
C VAL A 33 -25.78 -7.43 18.25
N CYS A 34 -25.36 -7.86 17.05
CA CYS A 34 -26.15 -8.74 16.20
C CYS A 34 -25.57 -10.15 16.03
N ASP A 35 -24.49 -10.47 16.73
CA ASP A 35 -23.76 -11.75 16.72
C ASP A 35 -23.23 -12.24 15.36
N LYS A 36 -23.46 -11.48 14.29
CA LYS A 36 -22.98 -11.81 12.93
C LYS A 36 -21.46 -11.72 12.83
N ARG A 37 -20.90 -12.60 12.00
CA ARG A 37 -19.47 -12.68 11.70
C ARG A 37 -19.20 -12.20 10.27
N PHE A 38 -18.09 -11.50 10.08
CA PHE A 38 -17.64 -11.02 8.78
C PHE A 38 -16.11 -10.98 8.71
N THR A 39 -15.57 -10.78 7.51
CA THR A 39 -14.12 -10.69 7.29
C THR A 39 -13.77 -9.29 6.79
N THR A 40 -12.69 -8.73 7.31
CA THR A 40 -12.11 -7.48 6.82
C THR A 40 -10.69 -7.74 6.32
N TYR A 41 -10.28 -7.02 5.29
CA TYR A 41 -8.91 -7.00 4.80
C TYR A 41 -8.33 -5.64 5.11
N GLU A 42 -7.15 -5.63 5.71
CA GLU A 42 -6.38 -4.42 5.99
C GLU A 42 -5.11 -4.49 5.14
N THR A 43 -4.87 -3.46 4.34
CA THR A 43 -3.69 -3.34 3.48
C THR A 43 -2.99 -2.04 3.84
N ALA A 44 -1.66 -2.04 3.85
CA ALA A 44 -0.90 -0.80 4.05
C ALA A 44 -1.09 0.12 2.84
N GLU A 45 -1.60 1.33 3.09
CA GLU A 45 -1.73 2.34 2.04
C GLU A 45 -0.46 3.20 1.99
N LEU A 46 0.41 2.91 1.03
CA LEU A 46 1.66 3.62 0.82
C LEU A 46 1.41 4.90 0.03
N HIS A 47 1.40 6.03 0.74
CA HIS A 47 1.41 7.35 0.10
C HIS A 47 2.85 7.76 -0.18
N LEU A 48 3.22 7.81 -1.46
CA LEU A 48 4.54 8.22 -1.88
C LEU A 48 4.71 9.75 -1.70
N PRO A 49 5.93 10.22 -1.39
CA PRO A 49 6.16 11.65 -1.15
C PRO A 49 6.00 12.48 -2.42
N GLN A 50 5.68 13.76 -2.25
CA GLN A 50 5.86 14.74 -3.32
C GLN A 50 7.33 15.13 -3.43
N VAL A 51 7.83 15.21 -4.66
CA VAL A 51 9.20 15.59 -4.99
C VAL A 51 9.21 17.05 -5.45
N VAL A 52 9.84 17.91 -4.67
CA VAL A 52 10.13 19.29 -5.08
C VAL A 52 11.38 19.29 -5.97
N LYS A 53 11.22 19.73 -7.21
CA LYS A 53 12.31 19.84 -8.18
C LYS A 53 13.13 21.11 -7.98
N GLN A 54 14.33 21.16 -8.57
CA GLN A 54 15.23 22.32 -8.48
C GLN A 54 14.61 23.62 -9.02
N ASN A 55 13.70 23.53 -9.99
CA ASN A 55 12.93 24.66 -10.52
C ASN A 55 11.71 25.03 -9.64
N GLY A 56 11.56 24.43 -8.45
CA GLY A 56 10.47 24.69 -7.51
C GLY A 56 9.16 23.96 -7.80
N THR A 57 9.04 23.23 -8.91
CA THR A 57 7.81 22.50 -9.22
C THR A 57 7.69 21.25 -8.34
N SER A 58 6.50 21.00 -7.77
CA SER A 58 6.19 19.77 -7.04
C SER A 58 5.52 18.76 -7.96
N GLU A 59 5.94 17.50 -7.87
CA GLU A 59 5.29 16.38 -8.55
C GLU A 59 5.25 15.14 -7.66
N GLU A 60 4.29 14.27 -7.90
CA GLU A 60 4.25 12.97 -7.23
C GLU A 60 5.46 12.11 -7.60
N PHE A 61 6.04 11.42 -6.62
CA PHE A 61 7.11 10.48 -6.87
C PHE A 61 6.65 9.34 -7.78
N LYS A 62 7.33 9.19 -8.93
CA LYS A 62 7.10 8.07 -9.86
C LYS A 62 8.42 7.33 -10.09
N ARG A 63 8.46 6.05 -9.68
CA ARG A 63 9.66 5.19 -9.81
C ARG A 63 10.13 5.08 -11.27
N GLU A 64 9.21 5.00 -12.21
CA GLU A 64 9.51 4.92 -13.65
C GLU A 64 10.25 6.15 -14.17
N LYS A 65 9.90 7.34 -13.67
CA LYS A 65 10.57 8.59 -14.05
C LYS A 65 12.03 8.58 -13.64
N LEU A 66 12.33 8.08 -12.45
CA LEU A 66 13.72 7.89 -12.00
C LEU A 66 14.46 6.91 -12.89
N ARG A 67 13.88 5.73 -13.17
CA ARG A 67 14.53 4.73 -14.05
C ARG A 67 14.83 5.33 -15.42
N LEU A 68 13.89 6.03 -16.04
CA LEU A 68 14.09 6.69 -17.33
C LEU A 68 15.22 7.73 -17.28
N SER A 69 15.28 8.54 -16.22
CA SER A 69 16.36 9.52 -16.02
C SER A 69 17.72 8.82 -15.89
N PHE A 70 17.81 7.71 -15.13
CA PHE A 70 19.02 6.90 -15.03
C PHE A 70 19.43 6.30 -16.39
N THR A 71 18.50 5.68 -17.12
CA THR A 71 18.77 5.12 -18.44
C THR A 71 19.29 6.17 -19.41
N ARG A 72 18.72 7.39 -19.40
CA ARG A 72 19.21 8.52 -20.20
C ARG A 72 20.60 8.97 -19.79
N ALA A 73 20.87 9.09 -18.50
CA ALA A 73 22.18 9.51 -17.99
C ALA A 73 23.30 8.50 -18.29
N LEU A 74 22.96 7.21 -18.32
CA LEU A 74 23.89 6.11 -18.58
C LEU A 74 24.00 5.71 -20.05
N HIS A 75 23.22 6.33 -20.94
CA HIS A 75 23.27 6.05 -22.37
C HIS A 75 24.68 6.24 -22.94
N LYS A 76 25.19 5.21 -23.65
CA LYS A 76 26.55 5.14 -24.23
C LYS A 76 27.69 5.23 -23.21
N ARG A 77 27.43 5.05 -21.91
CA ARG A 77 28.48 4.91 -20.90
C ARG A 77 28.90 3.44 -20.77
N PRO A 78 30.16 3.15 -20.41
CA PRO A 78 30.63 1.78 -20.20
C PRO A 78 30.13 1.23 -18.85
N VAL A 79 28.81 1.18 -18.68
CA VAL A 79 28.13 0.63 -17.50
C VAL A 79 27.34 -0.60 -17.96
N PRO A 80 27.64 -1.81 -17.46
CA PRO A 80 26.89 -3.00 -17.82
C PRO A 80 25.41 -2.89 -17.42
N THR A 81 24.52 -3.43 -18.26
CA THR A 81 23.06 -3.37 -18.06
C THR A 81 22.60 -4.01 -16.75
N GLU A 82 23.33 -5.02 -16.26
CA GLU A 82 23.02 -5.73 -15.01
C GLU A 82 23.00 -4.81 -13.77
N TYR A 83 23.67 -3.66 -13.84
CA TYR A 83 23.75 -2.68 -12.76
C TYR A 83 22.69 -1.55 -12.85
N VAL A 84 21.77 -1.58 -13.83
CA VAL A 84 20.77 -0.51 -14.15
C VAL A 84 19.34 -1.06 -14.15
#